data_AF-A0A6J4X2Q2-F1
#
_entry.id   AF-A0A6J4X2Q2-F1
#
_cell.length_a   1.000
_cell.length_b   1.000
_cell.length_c   1.000
_cell.angle_alpha   90.00
_cell.angle_beta   90.00
_cell.angle_gamma   90.00
#
_symmetry.space_group_name_H-M   'P 1'
#
loop_
_entity.id
_entity.type
_entity.pdbx_description
1 polymer ?
#
loop_
_entity_poly.entity_id
_entity_poly.type
_entity_poly.pdbx_seq_one_letter_code
_entity_poly.pdbx_strand_id
1 'polypeptide(L)'
;MEPTPQQGIAGKGTQKKLFMAFGLVTLVFVVLFMIILPYEFYNRDVDEARQNAQNISKLIRTGILSHMIEGADPKSMRDLLTTLQTQFDFKFRLIRSRQVEKQHRFNEDPQGKDDLINEVLQTGRGREDWLGSTRFRYVTPFVADESCQKCHRGLNDQIIETGSVLGVSEIIFELKNVRSASIRQIIEVTLLMVAGLVTLGLILFFIVKKGILDPMGIE
;
A
#
# COMPACT_ATOMS: atom_id res chain seq x y z
N MET A 1 4.58 -24.26 79.17
CA MET A 1 4.72 -24.97 77.89
C MET A 1 4.24 -24.02 76.80
N GLU A 2 5.17 -23.24 76.25
CA GLU A 2 4.95 -22.43 75.05
C GLU A 2 5.02 -23.33 73.82
N PRO A 3 4.14 -23.16 72.81
CA PRO A 3 4.44 -23.60 71.46
C PRO A 3 5.20 -22.49 70.72
N THR A 4 6.34 -22.88 70.19
CA THR A 4 7.23 -22.12 69.32
C THR A 4 6.54 -21.67 68.02
N PRO A 5 6.84 -20.46 67.51
CA PRO A 5 6.51 -20.08 66.14
C PRO A 5 7.61 -20.59 65.21
N GLN A 6 7.36 -21.68 64.50
CA GLN A 6 8.03 -21.95 63.24
C GLN A 6 7.14 -21.43 62.11
N GLN A 7 7.60 -20.40 61.39
CA GLN A 7 7.43 -20.25 59.94
C GLN A 7 7.96 -18.89 59.47
N GLY A 8 8.73 -18.88 58.38
CA GLY A 8 9.00 -17.63 57.67
C GLY A 8 10.31 -17.52 56.87
N ILE A 9 10.84 -18.57 56.24
CA ILE A 9 12.02 -18.43 55.34
C ILE A 9 11.73 -18.92 53.89
N ALA A 10 10.47 -19.18 53.54
CA ALA A 10 10.10 -19.73 52.23
C ALA A 10 9.67 -18.68 51.16
N GLY A 11 9.67 -17.38 51.47
CA GLY A 11 9.02 -16.35 50.64
C GLY A 11 9.84 -15.76 49.49
N LYS A 12 11.14 -15.48 49.68
CA LYS A 12 11.95 -14.66 48.74
C LYS A 12 12.27 -15.37 47.42
N GLY A 13 12.48 -16.69 47.42
CA GLY A 13 12.82 -17.46 46.22
C GLY A 13 11.64 -17.65 45.24
N THR A 14 10.44 -17.85 45.80
CA THR A 14 9.22 -18.09 45.03
C THR A 14 8.73 -16.81 44.35
N GLN A 15 8.84 -15.66 45.04
CA GLN A 15 8.59 -14.33 44.47
C GLN A 15 9.50 -14.02 43.27
N LYS A 16 10.80 -14.29 43.41
CA LYS A 16 11.78 -14.04 42.33
C LYS A 16 11.52 -14.92 41.10
N LYS A 17 11.11 -16.19 41.31
CA LYS A 17 10.74 -17.11 40.23
C LYS A 17 9.44 -16.68 39.52
N LEU A 18 8.43 -16.28 40.28
CA LEU A 18 7.18 -15.77 39.70
C LEU A 18 7.41 -14.50 38.88
N PHE A 19 8.24 -13.59 39.41
CA PHE A 19 8.65 -12.36 38.73
C PHE A 19 9.43 -12.65 37.43
N MET A 20 10.39 -13.56 37.48
CA MET A 20 11.19 -13.94 36.31
C MET A 20 10.33 -14.61 35.24
N ALA A 21 9.35 -15.44 35.64
CA ALA A 21 8.39 -16.03 34.72
C ALA A 21 7.48 -14.97 34.07
N PHE A 22 6.93 -14.03 34.84
CA PHE A 22 6.06 -12.98 34.32
C PHE A 22 6.82 -12.02 33.39
N GLY A 23 8.05 -11.65 33.75
CA GLY A 23 8.94 -10.84 32.92
C GLY A 23 9.31 -11.56 31.61
N LEU A 24 9.63 -12.86 31.67
CA LEU A 24 9.94 -13.67 30.50
C LEU A 24 8.74 -13.77 29.54
N VAL A 25 7.55 -14.06 30.07
CA VAL A 25 6.32 -14.12 29.26
C VAL A 25 6.03 -12.78 28.60
N THR A 26 6.10 -11.68 29.36
CA THR A 26 5.90 -10.32 28.83
C THR A 26 6.92 -9.98 27.74
N LEU A 27 8.20 -10.31 27.95
CA LEU A 27 9.27 -10.11 26.97
C LEU A 27 8.99 -10.89 25.68
N VAL A 28 8.59 -12.16 25.80
CA VAL A 28 8.25 -12.99 24.63
C VAL A 28 7.10 -12.37 23.84
N PHE A 29 6.03 -11.94 24.51
CA PHE A 29 4.92 -11.25 23.84
C PHE A 29 5.38 -9.96 23.16
N VAL A 30 6.16 -9.12 23.84
CA VAL A 30 6.67 -7.86 23.26
C VAL A 30 7.50 -8.11 21.99
N VAL A 31 8.42 -9.08 22.03
CA VAL A 31 9.24 -9.45 20.87
C VAL A 31 8.37 -9.97 19.73
N LEU A 32 7.40 -10.82 20.04
CA LEU A 32 6.52 -11.43 19.06
C LEU A 32 5.64 -10.36 18.38
N PHE A 33 5.07 -9.43 19.15
CA PHE A 33 4.32 -8.29 18.60
C PHE A 33 5.20 -7.33 17.79
N MET A 34 6.45 -7.08 18.21
CA MET A 34 7.38 -6.22 17.48
C MET A 34 7.75 -6.78 16.10
N ILE A 35 7.67 -8.09 15.90
CA ILE A 35 7.97 -8.70 14.59
C ILE A 35 6.69 -8.78 13.74
N ILE A 36 5.59 -9.29 14.31
CA ILE A 36 4.39 -9.60 13.54
C ILE A 36 3.64 -8.33 13.11
N LEU A 37 3.44 -7.36 14.01
CA LEU A 37 2.61 -6.19 13.69
C LEU A 37 3.20 -5.35 12.57
N PRO A 38 4.50 -4.95 12.60
CA PRO A 38 5.05 -4.14 11.51
C PRO A 38 4.99 -4.84 10.15
N TYR A 39 5.13 -6.17 10.13
CA TYR A 39 5.04 -6.96 8.91
C TYR A 39 3.62 -6.94 8.33
N GLU A 40 2.61 -7.21 9.15
CA GLU A 40 1.21 -7.20 8.71
C GLU A 40 0.75 -5.80 8.29
N PHE A 41 1.09 -4.77 9.06
CA PHE A 41 0.79 -3.39 8.69
C PHE A 41 1.47 -2.98 7.39
N TYR A 42 2.73 -3.37 7.20
CA TYR A 42 3.44 -3.08 5.96
C TYR A 42 2.76 -3.70 4.74
N ASN A 43 2.39 -4.98 4.81
CA ASN A 43 1.72 -5.67 3.72
C ASN A 43 0.36 -5.04 3.41
N ARG A 44 -0.45 -4.77 4.45
CA ARG A 44 -1.76 -4.13 4.30
C ARG A 44 -1.66 -2.76 3.64
N ASP A 45 -0.74 -1.91 4.12
CA ASP A 45 -0.60 -0.55 3.61
C ASP A 45 -0.07 -0.54 2.16
N VAL A 46 0.79 -1.50 1.79
CA VAL A 46 1.25 -1.68 0.39
C VAL A 46 0.10 -2.14 -0.51
N ASP A 47 -0.71 -3.09 -0.06
CA ASP A 47 -1.87 -3.57 -0.81
C ASP A 47 -2.94 -2.49 -0.96
N GLU A 48 -3.19 -1.68 0.08
CA GLU A 48 -4.10 -0.54 0.02
C GLU A 48 -3.58 0.51 -0.96
N ALA A 49 -2.29 0.85 -0.90
CA ALA A 49 -1.68 1.79 -1.85
C ALA A 49 -1.80 1.29 -3.30
N ARG A 50 -1.63 -0.02 -3.52
CA ARG A 50 -1.82 -0.68 -4.82
C ARG A 50 -3.27 -0.58 -5.30
N GLN A 51 -4.24 -0.92 -4.47
CA GLN A 51 -5.66 -0.82 -4.83
C GLN A 51 -6.07 0.62 -5.12
N ASN A 52 -5.60 1.58 -4.32
CA ASN A 52 -5.86 2.99 -4.54
C ASN A 52 -5.26 3.47 -5.88
N ALA A 53 -4.02 3.10 -6.17
CA ALA A 53 -3.37 3.39 -7.45
C ALA A 53 -4.14 2.82 -8.65
N GLN A 54 -4.66 1.59 -8.55
CA GLN A 54 -5.51 1.00 -9.58
C GLN A 54 -6.83 1.77 -9.76
N ASN A 55 -7.47 2.18 -8.66
CA ASN A 55 -8.72 2.93 -8.71
C ASN A 55 -8.53 4.33 -9.32
N ILE A 56 -7.47 5.03 -8.92
CA ILE A 56 -7.07 6.32 -9.50
C ILE A 56 -6.79 6.15 -11.00
N SER A 57 -6.06 5.09 -11.39
CA SER A 57 -5.77 4.80 -12.80
C SER A 57 -7.04 4.58 -13.63
N LYS A 58 -8.02 3.84 -13.09
CA LYS A 58 -9.34 3.66 -13.73
C LYS A 58 -10.08 4.98 -13.87
N LEU A 59 -10.06 5.82 -12.83
CA LEU A 59 -10.71 7.12 -12.83
C LEU A 59 -10.09 8.06 -13.87
N ILE A 60 -8.76 8.13 -13.94
CA ILE A 60 -8.03 8.90 -14.95
C ILE A 60 -8.37 8.41 -16.36
N ARG A 61 -8.36 7.09 -16.58
CA ARG A 61 -8.73 6.50 -17.88
C ARG A 61 -10.14 6.90 -18.30
N THR A 62 -11.11 6.78 -17.40
CA THR A 62 -12.50 7.16 -17.68
C THR A 62 -12.63 8.66 -17.95
N GLY A 63 -11.93 9.50 -17.20
CA GLY A 63 -11.90 10.95 -17.42
C GLY A 63 -11.31 11.32 -18.78
N ILE A 64 -10.17 10.73 -19.15
CA ILE A 64 -9.55 10.92 -20.48
C ILE A 64 -10.50 10.47 -21.58
N LEU A 65 -11.09 9.28 -21.45
CA LEU A 65 -11.98 8.72 -22.46
C LEU A 65 -13.23 9.60 -22.65
N SER A 66 -13.84 10.07 -21.56
CA SER A 66 -14.98 10.99 -21.61
C SER A 66 -14.62 12.25 -22.38
N HIS A 67 -13.46 12.83 -22.09
CA HIS A 67 -13.00 14.05 -22.75
C HIS A 67 -12.66 13.82 -24.23
N MET A 68 -12.14 12.64 -24.59
CA MET A 68 -11.94 12.24 -25.99
C MET A 68 -13.27 12.10 -26.75
N ILE A 69 -14.29 11.52 -26.12
CA ILE A 69 -15.63 11.34 -26.72
C ILE A 69 -16.32 12.69 -26.96
N GLU A 70 -16.11 13.66 -26.08
CA GLU A 70 -16.59 15.03 -26.22
C GLU A 70 -15.88 15.81 -27.34
N GLY A 71 -14.81 15.27 -27.91
CA GLY A 71 -14.02 15.94 -28.94
C GLY A 71 -13.11 17.04 -28.40
N ALA A 72 -12.66 16.91 -27.14
CA ALA A 72 -11.77 17.89 -26.52
C ALA A 72 -10.50 18.13 -27.36
N ASP A 73 -10.08 19.39 -27.43
CA ASP A 73 -8.89 19.76 -28.18
C ASP A 73 -7.59 19.29 -27.48
N PRO A 74 -6.48 19.15 -28.23
CA PRO A 74 -5.22 18.67 -27.66
C PRO A 74 -4.64 19.53 -26.52
N LYS A 75 -4.97 20.82 -26.45
CA LYS A 75 -4.53 21.70 -25.36
C LYS A 75 -5.33 21.40 -24.09
N SER A 76 -6.66 21.35 -24.18
CA SER A 76 -7.53 20.97 -23.07
C SER A 76 -7.14 19.60 -22.46
N MET A 77 -6.83 18.61 -23.31
CA MET A 77 -6.35 17.30 -22.85
C MET A 77 -5.02 17.38 -22.08
N ARG A 78 -4.07 18.23 -22.53
CA ARG A 78 -2.79 18.43 -21.83
C ARG A 78 -2.98 19.13 -20.49
N ASP A 79 -3.88 20.10 -20.43
CA ASP A 79 -4.18 20.83 -19.19
C ASP A 79 -4.83 19.90 -18.15
N LEU A 80 -5.77 19.04 -18.59
CA LEU A 80 -6.35 17.99 -17.75
C LEU A 80 -5.27 17.03 -17.23
N LEU A 81 -4.42 16.49 -18.11
CA LEU A 81 -3.36 15.56 -17.72
C LEU A 81 -2.38 16.19 -16.74
N THR A 82 -1.98 17.44 -16.97
CA THR A 82 -1.06 18.18 -16.09
C THR A 82 -1.68 18.39 -14.70
N THR A 83 -2.96 18.75 -14.67
CA THR A 83 -3.72 18.92 -13.42
C THR A 83 -3.77 17.61 -12.64
N LEU A 84 -4.12 16.50 -13.30
CA LEU A 84 -4.18 15.18 -12.68
C LEU A 84 -2.81 14.72 -12.16
N GLN A 85 -1.76 14.84 -12.97
CA GLN A 85 -0.39 14.49 -12.58
C GLN A 85 0.07 15.24 -11.34
N THR A 86 -0.25 16.53 -11.24
CA THR A 86 0.11 17.38 -10.09
C THR A 86 -0.70 17.02 -8.86
N GLN A 87 -2.00 16.77 -9.01
CA GLN A 87 -2.91 16.49 -7.88
C GLN A 87 -2.61 15.14 -7.20
N PHE A 88 -2.28 14.12 -7.99
CA PHE A 88 -2.12 12.75 -7.50
C PHE A 88 -0.66 12.27 -7.48
N ASP A 89 0.30 13.16 -7.77
CA ASP A 89 1.76 12.91 -7.76
C ASP A 89 2.16 11.62 -8.52
N PHE A 90 1.80 11.57 -9.80
CA PHE A 90 2.11 10.44 -10.68
C PHE A 90 2.67 10.88 -12.02
N LYS A 91 3.37 9.95 -12.68
CA LYS A 91 3.78 10.11 -14.09
C LYS A 91 2.81 9.40 -15.00
N PHE A 92 2.32 10.11 -16.01
CA PHE A 92 1.42 9.57 -17.02
C PHE A 92 2.14 9.48 -18.36
N ARG A 93 1.93 8.38 -19.07
CA ARG A 93 2.36 8.24 -20.47
C ARG A 93 1.27 7.55 -21.27
N LEU A 94 0.93 8.11 -22.43
CA LEU A 94 0.00 7.49 -23.37
C LEU A 94 0.79 6.94 -24.56
N ILE A 95 0.90 5.62 -24.62
CA ILE A 95 1.51 4.93 -25.75
C ILE A 95 0.39 4.57 -26.73
N ARG A 96 0.52 5.05 -27.96
CA ARG A 96 -0.48 4.80 -29.01
C ARG A 96 -0.21 3.46 -29.68
N SER A 97 -1.25 2.78 -30.13
CA SER A 97 -1.08 1.63 -31.02
C SER A 97 -0.60 2.10 -32.39
N ARG A 98 0.00 1.17 -33.13
CA ARG A 98 0.44 1.42 -34.51
C ARG A 98 -0.71 1.89 -35.43
N GLN A 99 -1.95 1.50 -35.12
CA GLN A 99 -3.13 1.92 -35.89
C GLN A 99 -3.39 3.42 -35.73
N VAL A 100 -3.40 3.90 -34.49
CA VAL A 100 -3.62 5.31 -34.15
C VAL A 100 -2.46 6.19 -34.61
N GLU A 101 -1.21 5.72 -34.47
CA GLU A 101 -0.02 6.42 -34.96
C GLU A 101 -0.10 6.68 -36.47
N LYS A 102 -0.47 5.66 -37.25
CA LYS A 102 -0.67 5.78 -38.70
C LYS A 102 -1.83 6.69 -39.06
N GLN A 103 -2.96 6.61 -38.35
CA GLN A 103 -4.15 7.43 -38.62
C GLN A 103 -3.85 8.93 -38.47
N HIS A 104 -3.15 9.31 -37.41
CA HIS A 104 -2.91 10.71 -37.08
C HIS A 104 -1.52 11.23 -37.50
N ARG A 105 -0.74 10.41 -38.22
CA ARG A 105 0.63 10.73 -38.67
C ARG A 105 1.53 11.21 -37.53
N PHE A 106 1.37 10.62 -36.35
CA PHE A 106 2.30 10.85 -35.25
C PHE A 106 3.57 10.03 -35.51
N ASN A 107 4.74 10.58 -35.16
CA ASN A 107 5.96 9.78 -35.11
C ASN A 107 5.76 8.65 -34.08
N GLU A 108 6.19 7.42 -34.39
CA GLU A 108 6.24 6.33 -33.40
C GLU A 108 6.96 6.87 -32.17
N ASP A 109 6.35 6.79 -30.98
CA ASP A 109 7.01 7.24 -29.76
C ASP A 109 8.28 6.39 -29.55
N PRO A 110 9.49 6.96 -29.71
CA PRO A 110 10.71 6.17 -29.63
C PRO A 110 11.00 5.69 -28.21
N GLN A 111 10.26 6.18 -27.20
CA GLN A 111 10.37 5.72 -25.83
C GLN A 111 9.64 4.40 -25.61
N GLY A 112 10.31 3.32 -26.01
CA GLY A 112 10.35 2.05 -25.28
C GLY A 112 9.00 1.39 -25.03
N LYS A 113 8.55 0.61 -26.02
CA LYS A 113 7.66 -0.53 -25.77
C LYS A 113 8.48 -1.61 -25.06
N ASP A 114 8.39 -1.65 -23.75
CA ASP A 114 8.91 -2.78 -22.99
C ASP A 114 7.96 -3.98 -23.07
N ASP A 115 8.41 -5.11 -22.56
CA ASP A 115 7.68 -6.37 -22.63
C ASP A 115 6.29 -6.27 -22.00
N LEU A 116 6.15 -5.49 -20.92
CA LEU A 116 4.86 -5.26 -20.25
C LEU A 116 3.89 -4.48 -21.15
N ILE A 117 4.35 -3.39 -21.78
CA ILE A 117 3.55 -2.61 -22.73
C ILE A 117 3.13 -3.48 -23.92
N ASN A 118 4.06 -4.26 -24.47
CA ASN A 118 3.78 -5.17 -25.57
C ASN A 118 2.75 -6.24 -25.19
N GLU A 119 2.87 -6.82 -24.00
CA GLU A 119 1.91 -7.78 -23.47
C GLU A 119 0.51 -7.16 -23.31
N VAL A 120 0.40 -5.94 -22.77
CA VAL A 120 -0.89 -5.27 -22.61
C VAL A 120 -1.50 -4.90 -23.97
N LEU A 121 -0.68 -4.46 -24.93
CA LEU A 121 -1.12 -4.17 -26.30
C LEU A 121 -1.65 -5.42 -27.02
N GLN A 122 -1.05 -6.58 -26.78
CA GLN A 122 -1.46 -7.85 -27.40
C GLN A 122 -2.68 -8.48 -26.71
N THR A 123 -2.69 -8.49 -25.38
CA THR A 123 -3.73 -9.18 -24.60
C THR A 123 -4.99 -8.34 -24.40
N GLY A 124 -4.88 -7.01 -24.53
CA GLY A 124 -5.95 -6.09 -24.19
C GLY A 124 -6.34 -6.11 -22.70
N ARG A 125 -5.47 -6.64 -21.83
CA ARG A 125 -5.69 -6.72 -20.37
C ARG A 125 -4.69 -5.85 -19.63
N GLY A 126 -5.18 -5.10 -18.64
CA GLY A 126 -4.32 -4.27 -17.79
C GLY A 126 -3.35 -5.12 -16.97
N ARG A 127 -2.13 -4.61 -16.79
CA ARG A 127 -1.09 -5.25 -16.01
C ARG A 127 -0.42 -4.24 -15.09
N GLU A 128 0.14 -4.78 -14.03
CA GLU A 128 0.85 -4.04 -13.01
C GLU A 128 2.26 -4.58 -12.87
N ASP A 129 3.15 -3.71 -12.42
CA ASP A 129 4.55 -4.02 -12.23
C ASP A 129 5.15 -3.11 -11.15
N TRP A 130 6.27 -3.53 -10.57
CA TRP A 130 7.00 -2.78 -9.55
C TRP A 130 8.36 -2.35 -10.09
N LEU A 131 8.54 -1.04 -10.24
CA LEU A 131 9.80 -0.45 -10.66
C LEU A 131 10.72 -0.23 -9.45
N GLY A 132 11.16 -1.32 -8.84
CA GLY A 132 11.89 -1.34 -7.57
C GLY A 132 10.94 -1.37 -6.37
N SER A 133 11.39 -0.90 -5.19
CA SER A 133 10.64 -1.06 -3.93
C SER A 133 9.60 0.02 -3.61
N THR A 134 9.52 1.09 -4.40
CA THR A 134 8.70 2.28 -4.07
C THR A 134 7.96 2.89 -5.26
N ARG A 135 8.10 2.33 -6.45
CA ARG A 135 7.41 2.82 -7.65
C ARG A 135 6.48 1.76 -8.15
N PHE A 136 5.20 2.05 -8.07
CA PHE A 136 4.15 1.17 -8.57
C PHE A 136 3.79 1.61 -9.98
N ARG A 137 3.82 0.68 -10.93
CA ARG A 137 3.52 0.92 -12.33
C ARG A 137 2.25 0.18 -12.70
N TYR A 138 1.33 0.88 -13.34
CA TYR A 138 0.08 0.33 -13.84
C TYR A 138 -0.09 0.67 -15.32
N VAL A 139 -0.25 -0.36 -16.16
CA VAL A 139 -0.42 -0.24 -17.60
C VAL A 139 -1.82 -0.72 -17.97
N THR A 140 -2.64 0.17 -18.52
CA THR A 140 -4.04 -0.10 -18.86
C THR A 140 -4.28 0.10 -20.35
N PRO A 141 -4.97 -0.84 -21.03
CA PRO A 141 -5.31 -0.68 -22.43
C PRO A 141 -6.53 0.22 -22.65
N PHE A 142 -6.52 0.91 -23.79
CA PHE A 142 -7.68 1.54 -24.39
C PHE A 142 -8.24 0.57 -25.43
N VAL A 143 -9.24 -0.20 -25.00
CA VAL A 143 -9.98 -1.12 -25.87
C VAL A 143 -11.11 -0.35 -26.53
N ALA A 144 -11.22 -0.47 -27.86
CA ALA A 144 -12.22 0.19 -28.67
C ALA A 144 -13.62 -0.33 -28.35
N ASP A 145 -14.54 0.59 -28.12
CA ASP A 145 -15.98 0.34 -28.06
C ASP A 145 -16.68 1.10 -29.20
N GLU A 146 -18.01 1.07 -29.24
CA GLU A 146 -18.81 1.78 -30.24
C GLU A 146 -18.57 3.30 -30.20
N SER A 147 -18.27 3.87 -29.03
CA SER A 147 -17.99 5.31 -28.91
C SER A 147 -16.68 5.69 -29.59
N CYS A 148 -15.68 4.80 -29.58
CA CYS A 148 -14.40 5.00 -30.23
C CYS A 148 -14.52 5.10 -31.76
N GLN A 149 -15.53 4.44 -32.35
CA GLN A 149 -15.78 4.44 -33.80
C GLN A 149 -16.22 5.80 -34.35
N LYS A 150 -16.59 6.75 -33.47
CA LYS A 150 -16.93 8.13 -33.86
C LYS A 150 -15.71 8.90 -34.35
N CYS A 151 -14.52 8.58 -33.83
CA CYS A 151 -13.29 9.35 -34.07
C CYS A 151 -12.14 8.49 -34.64
N HIS A 152 -12.10 7.19 -34.30
CA HIS A 152 -11.03 6.28 -34.72
C HIS A 152 -11.46 5.36 -35.85
N ARG A 153 -10.53 5.15 -36.79
CA ARG A 153 -10.70 4.28 -37.96
C ARG A 153 -9.60 3.23 -37.98
N GLY A 154 -9.90 2.08 -38.57
CA GLY A 154 -8.96 1.00 -38.78
C GLY A 154 -7.90 1.33 -39.83
N LEU A 155 -6.96 0.40 -40.00
CA LEU A 155 -6.01 0.42 -41.12
C LEU A 155 -6.83 0.29 -42.40
N ASN A 156 -6.84 1.32 -43.26
CA ASN A 156 -7.68 1.49 -44.47
C ASN A 156 -8.99 2.27 -44.30
N ASP A 157 -9.10 3.12 -43.27
CA ASP A 157 -10.26 4.03 -43.08
C ASP A 157 -11.60 3.31 -42.83
N GLN A 158 -11.54 2.01 -42.55
CA GLN A 158 -12.69 1.21 -42.15
C GLN A 158 -13.11 1.52 -40.70
N ILE A 159 -14.33 1.16 -40.34
CA ILE A 159 -14.79 1.26 -38.95
C ILE A 159 -13.91 0.34 -38.09
N ILE A 160 -13.39 0.86 -36.98
CA ILE A 160 -12.58 0.04 -36.07
C ILE A 160 -13.43 -1.02 -35.37
N GLU A 161 -12.94 -2.26 -35.35
CA GLU A 161 -13.61 -3.35 -34.66
C GLU A 161 -13.64 -3.13 -33.15
N THR A 162 -14.80 -3.35 -32.54
CA THR A 162 -14.94 -3.36 -31.08
C THR A 162 -14.04 -4.44 -30.48
N GLY A 163 -13.37 -4.13 -29.38
CA GLY A 163 -12.36 -5.02 -28.79
C GLY A 163 -10.93 -4.77 -29.28
N SER A 164 -10.72 -3.95 -30.33
CA SER A 164 -9.37 -3.59 -30.79
C SER A 164 -8.64 -2.71 -29.78
N VAL A 165 -7.34 -2.95 -29.55
CA VAL A 165 -6.53 -2.11 -28.64
C VAL A 165 -5.98 -0.89 -29.38
N LEU A 166 -6.49 0.29 -29.04
CA LEU A 166 -6.14 1.59 -29.63
C LEU A 166 -4.83 2.16 -29.07
N GLY A 167 -4.45 1.75 -27.87
CA GLY A 167 -3.24 2.19 -27.18
C GLY A 167 -3.24 1.73 -25.73
N VAL A 168 -2.25 2.18 -24.97
CA VAL A 168 -2.14 1.92 -23.54
C VAL A 168 -1.76 3.20 -22.79
N SER A 169 -2.34 3.40 -21.61
CA SER A 169 -1.85 4.36 -20.63
C SER A 169 -0.95 3.65 -19.65
N GLU A 170 0.23 4.20 -19.42
CA GLU A 170 1.08 3.88 -18.30
C GLU A 170 0.97 4.97 -17.24
N ILE A 171 0.78 4.53 -16.00
CA ILE A 171 0.76 5.37 -14.83
C ILE A 171 1.81 4.85 -13.84
N ILE A 172 2.70 5.71 -13.38
CA ILE A 172 3.72 5.38 -12.38
C ILE A 172 3.49 6.24 -11.16
N PHE A 173 3.18 5.60 -10.03
CA PHE A 173 3.01 6.23 -8.72
C PHE A 173 4.31 6.12 -7.91
N GLU A 174 4.70 7.22 -7.28
CA GLU A 174 5.82 7.23 -6.34
C GLU A 174 5.31 7.05 -4.90
N LEU A 175 5.37 5.82 -4.40
CA LEU A 175 4.87 5.45 -3.08
C LEU A 175 5.89 5.70 -1.97
N LYS A 176 6.94 6.48 -2.23
CA LYS A 176 8.00 6.77 -1.23
C LYS A 176 7.42 7.50 -0.01
N ASN A 177 6.60 8.53 -0.26
CA ASN A 177 6.00 9.33 0.80
C ASN A 177 4.99 8.51 1.60
N VAL A 178 4.14 7.74 0.91
CA VAL A 178 3.19 6.80 1.51
C VAL A 178 3.91 5.80 2.41
N ARG A 179 4.97 5.16 1.90
CA ARG A 179 5.79 4.22 2.67
C ARG A 179 6.39 4.86 3.92
N SER A 180 6.95 6.07 3.81
CA SER A 180 7.53 6.76 4.97
C SER A 180 6.48 7.13 6.03
N ALA A 181 5.29 7.55 5.61
CA ALA A 181 4.18 7.86 6.51
C ALA A 181 3.68 6.59 7.22
N SER A 182 3.49 5.49 6.49
CA SER A 182 3.13 4.19 7.05
C SER A 182 4.15 3.69 8.07
N ILE A 183 5.45 3.72 7.73
CA ILE A 183 6.51 3.29 8.66
C ILE A 183 6.49 4.14 9.94
N ARG A 184 6.32 5.46 9.81
CA ARG A 184 6.21 6.35 10.98
C ARG A 184 5.02 5.99 11.85
N GLN A 185 3.85 5.78 11.25
CA GLN A 185 2.62 5.40 11.97
C GLN A 185 2.77 4.05 12.67
N ILE A 186 3.38 3.07 12.01
CA ILE A 186 3.68 1.75 12.59
C ILE A 186 4.58 1.91 13.82
N ILE A 187 5.64 2.72 13.73
CA ILE A 187 6.55 2.98 14.86
C ILE A 187 5.80 3.66 16.01
N GLU A 188 5.01 4.69 15.74
CA GLU A 188 4.24 5.42 16.76
C GLU A 188 3.25 4.50 17.50
N VAL A 189 2.48 3.68 16.77
CA VAL A 189 1.54 2.71 17.36
C VAL A 189 2.28 1.64 18.16
N THR A 190 3.39 1.13 17.64
CA THR A 190 4.19 0.10 18.32
C THR A 190 4.78 0.64 19.63
N LEU A 191 5.31 1.87 19.62
CA LEU A 191 5.84 2.51 20.83
C LEU A 191 4.75 2.73 21.88
N LEU A 192 3.57 3.22 21.48
CA LEU A 192 2.43 3.38 22.39
C LEU A 192 1.99 2.05 23.00
N MET A 193 1.96 0.98 22.20
CA MET A 193 1.61 -0.36 22.67
C MET A 193 2.63 -0.91 23.68
N VAL A 194 3.93 -0.79 23.38
CA VAL A 194 5.00 -1.21 24.30
C VAL A 194 4.95 -0.40 25.60
N ALA A 195 4.80 0.92 25.52
CA ALA A 195 4.64 1.77 26.69
C ALA A 195 3.41 1.38 27.53
N GLY A 196 2.30 1.06 26.87
CA GLY A 196 1.08 0.56 27.52
C GLY A 196 1.30 -0.78 28.26
N LEU A 197 1.96 -1.74 27.63
CA LEU A 197 2.29 -3.03 28.23
C LEU A 197 3.23 -2.88 29.44
N VAL A 198 4.25 -2.03 29.33
CA VAL A 198 5.17 -1.73 30.45
C VAL A 198 4.41 -1.06 31.59
N THR A 199 3.56 -0.07 31.29
CA THR A 199 2.77 0.64 32.31
C THR A 199 1.79 -0.31 33.02
N LEU A 200 1.09 -1.17 32.26
CA LEU A 200 0.20 -2.19 32.83
C LEU A 200 0.98 -3.18 33.71
N GLY A 201 2.15 -3.64 33.24
CA GLY A 201 3.04 -4.49 34.02
C GLY A 201 3.48 -3.85 35.34
N LEU A 202 3.79 -2.56 35.33
CA LEU A 202 4.13 -1.80 36.55
C LEU A 202 2.93 -1.64 37.49
N ILE A 203 1.73 -1.36 36.97
CA ILE A 203 0.52 -1.25 37.79
C ILE A 203 0.21 -2.58 38.47
N LEU A 204 0.19 -3.68 37.71
CA LEU A 204 -0.01 -5.02 38.26
C LEU A 204 1.04 -5.36 39.32
N PHE A 205 2.30 -4.96 39.09
CA PHE A 205 3.36 -5.09 40.08
C PHE A 205 3.04 -4.35 41.38
N PHE A 206 2.63 -3.09 41.33
CA PHE A 206 2.27 -2.33 42.54
C PHE A 206 1.07 -2.95 43.28
N ILE A 207 0.07 -3.43 42.55
CA ILE A 207 -1.10 -4.10 43.14
C ILE A 207 -0.70 -5.39 43.84
N VAL A 208 0.07 -6.27 43.18
CA VAL A 208 0.51 -7.53 43.76
C VAL A 208 1.44 -7.29 44.96
N LYS A 209 2.38 -6.35 44.84
CA LYS A 209 3.26 -5.98 45.94
C LYS A 209 2.47 -5.49 47.15
N LYS A 210 1.58 -4.50 46.96
CA LYS A 210 0.84 -3.87 48.05
C LYS A 210 -0.30 -4.73 48.60
N GLY A 211 -0.92 -5.57 47.76
CA GLY A 211 -2.10 -6.36 48.11
C GLY A 211 -1.79 -7.76 48.63
N ILE A 212 -0.68 -8.37 48.21
CA ILE A 212 -0.31 -9.74 48.58
C ILE A 212 0.97 -9.77 49.40
N LEU A 213 1.99 -8.98 49.04
CA LEU A 213 3.32 -9.11 49.67
C LEU A 213 3.45 -8.29 50.97
N ASP A 214 3.03 -7.03 50.96
CA ASP A 214 3.10 -6.15 52.15
C ASP A 214 2.23 -6.63 53.33
N PRO A 215 0.98 -7.11 53.15
CA PRO A 215 0.16 -7.57 54.29
C PRO A 215 0.64 -8.91 54.92
N MET A 216 1.62 -9.60 54.32
CA MET A 216 2.22 -10.82 54.90
C MET A 216 3.50 -10.56 55.72
N GLY A 217 3.96 -9.31 55.84
CA GLY A 217 5.04 -8.95 56.78
C GLY A 217 6.41 -9.58 56.50
N ILE A 218 6.74 -9.87 55.24
CA ILE A 218 8.05 -10.42 54.86
C ILE A 218 8.94 -9.28 54.35
N GLU A 219 9.70 -8.64 55.23
CA GLU A 219 10.86 -7.80 54.86
C GLU A 219 12.03 -8.64 54.28
#